data_AF-A0A9R1XE58-F1
#
_entry.id   AF-A0A9R1XE58-F1
#
_cell.length_a   1.000
_cell.length_b   1.000
_cell.length_c   1.000
_cell.angle_alpha   90.00
_cell.angle_beta   90.00
_cell.angle_gamma   90.00
#
_symmetry.space_group_name_H-M   'P 1'
#
loop_
_entity.id
_entity.type
_entity.pdbx_description
1 polymer ?
#
loop_
_entity_poly.entity_id
_entity_poly.type
_entity_poly.pdbx_seq_one_letter_code
_entity_poly.pdbx_strand_id
1 'polypeptide(L)'
;MYKSYFNQDQSFYTSNPPMNEIPHQFHPYVWNITDVEGDGNCGFQSTTVALGFSEHDWLQISHSLNYSGLGFAVLEYWLVMPNTAILIANRYGVIVVYLSKQGSLTWFLH
;
A
#
# COMPACT_ATOMS: atom_id res chain seq x y z
N MET A 1 31.59 5.50 -12.74
CA MET A 1 31.59 5.32 -11.26
C MET A 1 30.22 5.76 -10.76
N TYR A 2 29.22 4.88 -10.85
CA TYR A 2 27.87 5.17 -10.35
C TYR A 2 27.86 4.80 -8.86
N LYS A 3 27.68 5.78 -7.98
CA LYS A 3 27.30 5.52 -6.59
C LYS A 3 25.92 4.86 -6.64
N SER A 4 25.82 3.63 -6.16
CA SER A 4 24.55 2.91 -6.00
C SER A 4 23.68 3.70 -5.02
N TYR A 5 22.69 4.40 -5.56
CA TYR A 5 21.67 5.06 -4.77
C TYR A 5 20.93 3.96 -3.99
N PHE A 6 21.09 3.97 -2.66
CA PHE A 6 20.38 3.14 -1.67
C PHE A 6 20.70 1.64 -1.70
N ASN A 7 21.87 1.25 -1.17
CA ASN A 7 21.96 -0.06 -0.53
C ASN A 7 21.23 0.05 0.81
N GLN A 8 20.01 -0.49 0.89
CA GLN A 8 19.43 -0.78 2.20
C GLN A 8 20.45 -1.61 2.99
N ASP A 9 20.65 -1.25 4.26
CA ASP A 9 21.59 -1.96 5.10
C ASP A 9 21.17 -3.43 5.24
N GLN A 10 22.14 -4.33 5.30
CA GLN A 10 21.90 -5.77 5.44
C GLN A 10 21.08 -6.07 6.72
N SER A 11 21.18 -5.18 7.72
CA SER A 11 20.32 -5.17 8.90
C SER A 11 18.82 -5.09 8.56
N PHE A 12 18.42 -4.26 7.59
CA PHE A 12 17.04 -4.11 7.14
C PHE A 12 16.49 -5.40 6.50
N TYR A 13 17.30 -6.07 5.68
CA TYR A 13 16.92 -7.36 5.10
C TYR A 13 16.76 -8.43 6.17
N THR A 14 17.64 -8.47 7.16
CA THR A 14 17.54 -9.46 8.25
C THR A 14 16.36 -9.20 9.18
N SER A 15 15.98 -7.94 9.39
CA SER A 15 14.81 -7.59 10.22
C SER A 15 13.49 -7.66 9.46
N ASN A 16 13.51 -7.67 8.13
CA ASN A 16 12.31 -7.74 7.29
C ASN A 16 12.38 -8.93 6.31
N PRO A 17 12.11 -10.16 6.77
CA PRO A 17 12.06 -11.36 5.92
C PRO A 17 11.22 -11.22 4.63
N PRO A 18 10.09 -10.49 4.61
CA PRO A 18 9.28 -10.31 3.40
C PRO A 18 9.98 -9.56 2.27
N MET A 19 11.11 -8.90 2.53
CA MET A 19 11.88 -8.20 1.49
C MET A 19 12.28 -9.13 0.35
N ASN A 20 12.50 -10.43 0.61
CA ASN A 20 12.83 -11.40 -0.43
C ASN A 20 11.66 -11.72 -1.38
N GLU A 21 10.43 -11.34 -1.02
CA GLU A 21 9.23 -11.52 -1.85
C GLU A 21 8.93 -10.30 -2.73
N ILE A 22 9.58 -9.17 -2.45
CA ILE A 22 9.44 -7.94 -3.22
C ILE A 22 10.38 -8.02 -4.44
N PRO A 23 9.98 -7.54 -5.63
CA PRO A 23 10.91 -7.47 -6.76
C PRO A 23 12.11 -6.56 -6.43
N HIS A 24 13.32 -7.02 -6.74
CA HIS A 24 14.57 -6.34 -6.39
C HIS A 24 14.64 -4.87 -6.82
N GLN A 25 13.92 -4.50 -7.89
CA GLN A 25 13.84 -3.13 -8.40
C GLN A 25 13.19 -2.16 -7.41
N PHE A 26 12.31 -2.65 -6.52
CA PHE A 26 11.64 -1.85 -5.51
C PHE A 26 12.43 -1.73 -4.20
N HIS A 27 13.37 -2.63 -3.92
CA HIS A 27 14.11 -2.66 -2.64
C HIS A 27 14.75 -1.31 -2.27
N PRO A 28 15.35 -0.54 -3.20
CA PRO A 28 15.93 0.77 -2.88
C PRO A 28 14.90 1.80 -2.36
N TYR A 29 13.61 1.59 -2.66
CA TYR A 29 12.52 2.51 -2.35
C TYR A 29 11.64 2.03 -1.19
N VAL A 30 11.76 0.77 -0.78
CA VAL A 30 11.14 0.28 0.44
C VAL A 30 11.91 0.90 1.60
N TRP A 31 11.22 1.49 2.56
CA TRP A 31 11.85 2.07 3.76
C TRP A 31 11.29 1.47 5.05
N ASN A 32 10.11 0.84 4.96
CA ASN A 32 9.45 0.12 6.03
C ASN A 32 8.56 -0.99 5.46
N ILE A 33 8.39 -2.07 6.21
CA ILE A 33 7.43 -3.14 5.93
C ILE A 33 6.64 -3.36 7.23
N THR A 34 5.32 -3.44 7.11
CA THR A 34 4.45 -3.68 8.26
C THR A 34 3.44 -4.73 7.88
N ASP A 35 3.43 -5.80 8.68
CA ASP A 35 2.41 -6.83 8.61
C ASP A 35 1.19 -6.35 9.40
N VAL A 36 0.03 -6.34 8.77
CA VAL A 36 -1.23 -5.83 9.36
C VAL A 36 -2.12 -7.01 9.73
N GLU A 37 -3.09 -6.76 10.61
CA GLU A 37 -3.99 -7.82 11.06
C GLU A 37 -4.84 -8.41 9.92
N GLY A 38 -4.97 -9.74 9.89
CA GLY A 38 -5.73 -10.47 8.88
C GLY A 38 -7.24 -10.57 9.18
N ASP A 39 -7.84 -9.52 9.74
CA ASP A 39 -9.23 -9.51 10.26
C ASP A 39 -10.30 -9.18 9.18
N GLY A 40 -9.88 -9.07 7.92
CA GLY A 40 -10.73 -8.62 6.80
C GLY A 40 -10.66 -7.12 6.52
N ASN A 41 -10.05 -6.32 7.41
CA ASN A 41 -9.80 -4.89 7.20
C ASN A 41 -8.38 -4.61 6.69
N CYS A 42 -7.56 -5.66 6.53
CA CYS A 42 -6.14 -5.60 6.17
C CYS A 42 -5.83 -4.64 5.01
N GLY A 43 -6.66 -4.58 3.97
CA GLY A 43 -6.44 -3.64 2.86
C GLY A 43 -6.47 -2.16 3.28
N PHE A 44 -7.47 -1.77 4.09
CA PHE A 44 -7.55 -0.41 4.62
C PHE A 44 -6.48 -0.17 5.68
N GLN A 45 -6.21 -1.14 6.54
CA GLN A 45 -5.12 -1.06 7.53
C GLN A 45 -3.76 -0.87 6.85
N SER A 46 -3.43 -1.66 5.82
CA SER A 46 -2.20 -1.50 5.03
C SER A 46 -2.12 -0.12 4.38
N THR A 47 -3.23 0.39 3.84
CA THR A 47 -3.28 1.74 3.27
C THR A 47 -3.03 2.80 4.33
N THR A 48 -3.63 2.64 5.51
CA THR A 48 -3.52 3.58 6.63
C THR A 48 -2.08 3.66 7.13
N VAL A 49 -1.44 2.50 7.33
CA VAL A 49 -0.03 2.41 7.70
C VAL A 49 0.88 2.98 6.61
N ALA A 50 0.62 2.68 5.34
CA ALA A 50 1.42 3.20 4.22
C ALA A 50 1.35 4.74 4.09
N LEU A 51 0.24 5.34 4.51
CA LEU A 51 0.06 6.80 4.58
C LEU A 51 0.67 7.42 5.86
N GLY A 52 1.22 6.61 6.76
CA GLY A 52 1.87 7.06 8.00
C GLY A 52 0.94 7.22 9.20
N PHE A 53 -0.28 6.68 9.14
CA PHE A 53 -1.24 6.67 10.26
C PHE A 53 -1.18 5.35 11.05
N SER A 54 -1.90 5.28 12.17
CA SER A 54 -2.05 4.02 12.92
C SER A 54 -2.97 3.07 12.16
N GLU A 55 -2.66 1.77 12.14
CA GLU A 55 -3.55 0.75 11.56
C GLU A 55 -4.99 0.81 12.12
N HIS A 56 -5.15 1.28 13.37
CA HIS A 56 -6.44 1.42 14.05
C HIS A 56 -7.30 2.58 13.49
N ASP A 57 -6.70 3.50 12.73
CA ASP A 57 -7.38 4.63 12.10
C ASP A 57 -8.00 4.29 10.74
N TRP A 58 -8.05 2.99 10.36
CA TRP A 58 -8.52 2.52 9.07
C TRP A 58 -9.94 2.98 8.70
N LEU A 59 -10.81 3.19 9.70
CA LEU A 59 -12.16 3.72 9.51
C LEU A 59 -12.15 5.13 8.91
N GLN A 60 -11.17 5.96 9.30
CA GLN A 60 -11.05 7.32 8.78
C GLN A 60 -10.67 7.31 7.30
N ILE A 61 -9.72 6.44 6.92
CA ILE A 61 -9.34 6.24 5.51
C ILE A 61 -10.51 5.70 4.70
N SER A 62 -11.20 4.68 5.22
CA SER A 62 -12.40 4.10 4.58
C SER A 62 -13.46 5.18 4.30
N HIS A 63 -13.81 5.99 5.31
CA HIS A 63 -14.77 7.10 5.12
C HIS A 63 -14.27 8.18 4.15
N SER A 64 -12.97 8.46 4.13
CA SER A 64 -12.39 9.47 3.21
C SER A 64 -12.45 9.06 1.74
N LEU A 65 -12.49 7.76 1.48
CA LEU A 65 -12.59 7.16 0.14
C LEU A 65 -14.03 6.95 -0.30
N ASN A 66 -15.02 7.22 0.57
CA ASN A 66 -16.43 7.13 0.25
C ASN A 66 -16.81 8.21 -0.79
N TYR A 67 -16.74 7.83 -2.07
CA TYR A 67 -17.12 8.67 -3.18
C TYR A 67 -18.55 8.34 -3.62
N SER A 68 -19.46 9.29 -3.45
CA SER A 68 -20.90 9.13 -3.75
C SER A 68 -21.24 9.15 -5.24
N GLY A 69 -20.28 9.39 -6.15
CA GLY A 69 -20.53 9.59 -7.57
C GLY A 69 -20.47 8.35 -8.47
N LEU A 70 -20.07 7.18 -7.95
CA LEU A 70 -19.96 5.94 -8.75
C LEU A 70 -20.91 4.81 -8.31
N GLY A 71 -21.68 5.02 -7.25
CA GLY A 71 -22.50 3.97 -6.65
C GLY A 71 -21.65 2.89 -5.97
N PHE A 72 -21.80 2.78 -4.66
CA PHE A 72 -21.31 1.69 -3.80
C PHE A 72 -19.79 1.67 -3.51
N ALA A 73 -19.40 2.34 -2.43
CA ALA A 73 -18.37 1.83 -1.51
C ALA A 73 -19.03 1.66 -0.12
N VAL A 74 -20.00 0.72 -0.04
CA VAL A 74 -20.56 0.31 1.25
C VAL A 74 -19.43 -0.35 2.04
N LEU A 75 -19.42 -0.16 3.37
CA LEU A 75 -18.45 -0.76 4.30
C LEU A 75 -18.17 -2.27 4.06
N GLU A 76 -19.07 -2.97 3.39
CA GLU A 76 -18.98 -4.41 3.08
C GLU A 76 -18.10 -4.76 1.88
N TYR A 77 -17.67 -3.79 1.08
CA TYR A 77 -16.69 -4.03 0.02
C TYR A 77 -15.31 -3.66 0.55
N TRP A 78 -14.56 -4.69 0.92
CA TRP A 78 -13.12 -4.65 1.23
C TRP A 78 -12.36 -3.84 0.17
N LEU A 79 -11.11 -3.47 0.42
CA LEU A 79 -10.28 -2.72 -0.53
C LEU A 79 -10.10 -3.49 -1.86
N VAL A 80 -11.06 -3.35 -2.78
CA VAL A 80 -11.08 -4.04 -4.08
C VAL A 80 -10.19 -3.27 -5.03
N MET A 81 -8.99 -3.80 -5.24
CA MET A 81 -8.16 -3.44 -6.38
C MET A 81 -8.84 -3.92 -7.68
N PRO A 82 -8.93 -3.10 -8.75
CA PRO A 82 -8.27 -1.80 -8.98
C PRO A 82 -9.04 -0.55 -8.50
N ASN A 83 -10.34 -0.66 -8.24
CA ASN A 83 -11.23 0.51 -8.11
C ASN A 83 -10.91 1.37 -6.88
N THR A 84 -10.42 0.78 -5.78
CA THR A 84 -10.04 1.55 -4.60
C THR A 84 -8.68 2.24 -4.76
N ALA A 85 -7.75 1.67 -5.53
CA ALA A 85 -6.42 2.24 -5.73
C ALA A 85 -6.46 3.62 -6.40
N ILE A 86 -7.31 3.80 -7.41
CA ILE A 86 -7.44 5.09 -8.10
C ILE A 86 -8.00 6.18 -7.17
N LEU A 87 -8.91 5.81 -6.26
CA LEU A 87 -9.43 6.72 -5.25
C LEU A 87 -8.34 7.12 -4.25
N ILE A 88 -7.52 6.17 -3.79
CA ILE A 88 -6.40 6.44 -2.89
C ILE A 88 -5.37 7.36 -3.56
N ALA A 89 -4.95 7.01 -4.78
CA ALA A 89 -4.01 7.82 -5.54
C ALA A 89 -4.51 9.26 -5.63
N ASN A 90 -5.70 9.46 -6.20
CA ASN A 90 -6.24 10.80 -6.43
C ASN A 90 -6.56 11.56 -5.12
N ARG A 91 -6.98 10.88 -4.06
CA ARG A 91 -7.30 11.52 -2.77
C ARG A 91 -6.07 12.01 -2.04
N TYR A 92 -4.99 11.22 -2.05
CA TYR A 92 -3.79 11.46 -1.24
C TYR A 92 -2.60 11.98 -2.04
N GLY A 93 -2.68 12.06 -3.36
CA GLY A 93 -1.57 12.53 -4.20
C GLY A 93 -0.39 11.53 -4.24
N VAL A 94 -0.68 10.23 -4.13
CA VAL A 94 0.33 9.16 -4.07
C VAL A 94 0.24 8.22 -5.27
N ILE A 95 1.33 7.51 -5.56
CA ILE A 95 1.32 6.37 -6.49
C ILE A 95 1.06 5.10 -5.68
N VAL A 96 0.10 4.29 -6.12
CA VAL A 96 -0.23 3.02 -5.45
C VAL A 96 0.32 1.87 -6.29
N VAL A 97 1.15 1.03 -5.68
CA VAL A 97 1.68 -0.20 -6.27
C VAL A 97 1.13 -1.39 -5.51
N TYR A 98 0.36 -2.23 -6.19
CA TYR A 98 -0.11 -3.51 -5.65
C TYR A 98 0.80 -4.63 -6.16
N LEU A 99 1.46 -5.32 -5.24
CA LEU A 99 2.35 -6.45 -5.53
C LEU A 99 1.67 -7.77 -5.13
N SER A 100 1.61 -8.73 -6.05
CA SER A 100 1.13 -10.08 -5.76
C SER A 100 1.87 -11.11 -6.61
N LYS A 101 1.94 -12.36 -6.10
CA LYS A 101 2.50 -13.52 -6.80
C LYS A 101 1.74 -13.87 -8.08
N GLN A 102 0.46 -13.50 -8.20
CA GLN A 102 -0.33 -13.72 -9.42
C GLN A 102 -0.22 -12.58 -10.45
N GLY A 103 0.40 -11.46 -10.07
CA GLY A 103 0.51 -10.27 -10.91
C GLY A 103 0.52 -8.99 -10.08
N SER A 104 1.14 -7.94 -10.61
CA SER A 104 1.25 -6.63 -9.94
C SER A 104 0.58 -5.54 -10.78
N LEU A 105 0.02 -4.53 -10.12
CA LEU A 105 -0.68 -3.40 -10.74
C LEU A 105 -0.17 -2.08 -10.17
N THR A 106 -0.20 -1.02 -10.98
CA THR A 106 0.24 0.33 -10.57
C THR A 106 -0.75 1.36 -11.08
N TRP A 107 -1.14 2.29 -10.21
CA TRP A 107 -2.04 3.39 -10.55
C TRP A 107 -1.35 4.72 -10.28
N PHE A 108 -1.37 5.57 -11.30
CA PHE A 108 -0.86 6.92 -11.25
C PHE A 108 -1.99 7.91 -10.98
N LEU A 109 -1.60 9.07 -10.45
CA LEU A 109 -2.46 10.24 -10.39
C LEU A 109 -2.90 10.64 -11.80
N HIS A 110 -4.16 11.05 -11.94
CA HIS A 110 -4.67 11.64 -13.18
C HIS A 110 -4.56 13.16 -13.15
#